data_AF-A0A9X9BY39-F1
#
_entry.id   AF-A0A9X9BY39-F1
#
_cell.length_a   1.000
_cell.length_b   1.000
_cell.length_c   1.000
_cell.angle_alpha   90.00
_cell.angle_beta   90.00
_cell.angle_gamma   90.00
#
_symmetry.space_group_name_H-M   'P 1'
#
loop_
_entity.id
_entity.type
_entity.pdbx_description
1 polymer ?
#
loop_
_entity_poly.entity_id
_entity_poly.type
_entity_poly.pdbx_seq_one_letter_code
_entity_poly.pdbx_strand_id
1 'polypeptide(L)' 'MKIVTRAEAINLGQLRFYTGKPCRNGHYSERFTSNGVCVECSAQHSSAYRKHIKKLIHDARAKVAEVS' A
#
# COMPACT_ATOMS: atom_id res chain seq x y z
N MET A 1 -8.61 2.87 -16.93
CA MET A 1 -7.32 3.52 -16.63
C MET A 1 -6.60 3.80 -17.94
N LYS A 2 -6.15 5.04 -18.18
CA LYS A 2 -5.34 5.35 -19.38
C LYS A 2 -3.96 4.73 -19.22
N ILE A 3 -3.46 4.05 -20.26
CA ILE A 3 -2.09 3.50 -20.24
C ILE A 3 -1.12 4.68 -20.39
N VAL A 4 -0.29 4.89 -19.36
CA VAL A 4 0.73 5.94 -19.30
C VAL A 4 1.98 5.40 -18.62
N THR A 5 3.15 5.82 -19.10
CA THR A 5 4.41 5.45 -18.45
C THR A 5 4.59 6.21 -17.14
N ARG A 6 5.48 5.72 -16.27
CA ARG A 6 5.82 6.43 -15.03
C ARG A 6 6.39 7.82 -15.32
N ALA A 7 7.22 7.94 -16.36
CA ALA A 7 7.84 9.22 -16.75
C ALA A 7 6.79 10.23 -17.22
N GLU A 8 5.86 9.80 -18.08
CA GLU A 8 4.73 10.62 -18.52
C GLU A 8 3.88 11.10 -17.34
N ALA A 9 3.53 10.20 -16.43
CA ALA A 9 2.74 10.55 -15.26
C ALA A 9 3.45 11.56 -14.35
N ILE A 10 4.77 11.42 -14.15
CA ILE A 10 5.57 12.39 -13.38
C ILE A 10 5.58 13.77 -14.06
N ASN A 11 5.82 13.81 -15.37
CA ASN A 11 5.83 15.07 -16.14
C ASN A 11 4.45 15.76 -16.13
N LEU A 12 3.37 14.99 -16.05
CA LEU A 12 2.00 15.49 -15.94
C LEU A 12 1.56 15.79 -14.50
N GLY A 13 2.45 15.67 -13.50
CA GLY A 13 2.12 15.89 -12.10
C GLY A 13 1.14 14.87 -11.50
N GLN A 14 0.99 13.70 -12.13
CA GLN A 14 0.10 12.65 -11.67
C GLN A 14 0.74 11.85 -10.53
N LEU A 15 -0.04 11.56 -9.49
CA LEU A 15 0.41 10.74 -8.36
C LEU A 15 0.45 9.24 -8.71
N ARG A 16 -0.20 8.85 -9.80
CA ARG A 16 -0.40 7.47 -10.20
C ARG A 16 -0.29 7.29 -11.71
N PHE A 17 0.09 6.10 -12.13
CA PHE A 17 0.23 5.70 -13.53
C PHE A 17 -0.28 4.27 -13.73
N TYR A 18 -0.68 3.91 -14.95
CA TYR A 18 -1.13 2.57 -15.28
C TYR A 18 -0.42 2.04 -16.51
N THR A 19 0.17 0.85 -16.42
CA THR A 19 0.98 0.27 -17.50
C THR A 19 0.22 -0.72 -18.39
N GLY A 20 -1.05 -1.00 -18.08
CA GLY A 20 -1.78 -2.10 -18.72
C GLY A 20 -1.36 -3.50 -18.27
N LYS A 21 -0.32 -3.61 -17.43
CA LYS A 21 0.28 -4.89 -17.01
C LYS A 21 0.03 -5.15 -15.52
N PRO A 22 -0.21 -6.42 -15.13
CA PRO A 22 -0.38 -6.77 -13.72
C PRO A 22 0.88 -6.45 -12.92
N CYS A 23 0.73 -6.14 -11.64
CA CYS A 23 1.86 -6.06 -10.71
C CYS A 23 2.40 -7.47 -10.38
N ARG A 24 3.50 -7.55 -9.60
CA ARG A 24 4.11 -8.84 -9.19
C ARG A 24 3.12 -9.77 -8.46
N ASN A 25 2.11 -9.22 -7.81
CA ASN A 25 1.07 -9.97 -7.09
C ASN A 25 -0.20 -10.19 -7.94
N GLY A 26 -0.17 -9.88 -9.24
CA GLY A 26 -1.29 -10.12 -10.17
C GLY A 26 -2.32 -8.98 -10.26
N HIS A 27 -2.18 -7.89 -9.51
CA HIS A 27 -3.16 -6.80 -9.52
C HIS A 27 -3.09 -5.96 -10.81
N TYR A 28 -4.23 -5.80 -11.48
CA TYR A 28 -4.43 -4.88 -12.60
C TYR A 28 -4.86 -3.51 -12.10
N SER A 29 -3.94 -2.82 -11.42
CA SER A 29 -4.22 -1.54 -10.78
C SER A 29 -3.22 -0.46 -11.17
N GLU A 30 -3.57 0.79 -10.92
CA GLU A 30 -2.62 1.90 -10.98
C GLU A 30 -1.45 1.67 -10.00
N ARG A 31 -0.33 2.32 -10.27
CA ARG A 31 0.89 2.32 -9.49
C ARG A 31 1.24 3.75 -9.08
N PHE A 32 1.75 3.93 -7.86
CA PHE A 32 2.16 5.25 -7.38
C PHE A 32 3.44 5.71 -8.11
N THR A 33 3.49 6.97 -8.51
CA THR A 33 4.69 7.55 -9.15
C THR A 33 5.89 7.62 -8.20
N SER A 34 5.63 7.78 -6.90
CA SER A 34 6.65 7.88 -5.84
C SER A 34 7.49 6.61 -5.68
N ASN A 35 6.87 5.45 -5.54
CA ASN A 35 7.56 4.20 -5.20
C ASN A 35 7.27 3.03 -6.17
N GLY A 36 6.40 3.22 -7.17
CA GLY A 36 6.05 2.19 -8.15
C GLY A 36 5.16 1.05 -7.61
N VAL A 37 4.76 1.10 -6.34
CA VAL A 37 3.88 0.10 -5.73
C VAL A 37 2.48 0.26 -6.31
N CYS A 38 1.81 -0.85 -6.61
CA CYS A 38 0.44 -0.81 -7.09
C CYS A 38 -0.52 -0.46 -5.92
N VAL A 39 -1.60 0.25 -6.23
CA VAL A 39 -2.54 0.75 -5.20
C VAL A 39 -3.12 -0.39 -4.35
N GLU A 40 -3.37 -1.55 -4.95
CA GLU A 40 -3.88 -2.73 -4.25
C GLU A 40 -2.84 -3.33 -3.29
N CYS A 41 -1.58 -3.49 -3.71
CA CYS A 41 -0.50 -3.95 -2.82
C CYS A 41 -0.32 -3.00 -1.64
N SER A 42 -0.38 -1.69 -1.88
CA SER A 42 -0.28 -0.68 -0.82
C SER A 42 -1.44 -0.80 0.18
N ALA A 43 -2.67 -0.98 -0.30
CA ALA A 43 -3.84 -1.18 0.53
C ALA A 43 -3.75 -2.46 1.37
N GLN A 44 -3.32 -3.58 0.77
CA GLN A 44 -3.11 -4.85 1.46
C GLN A 44 -2.05 -4.71 2.55
N HIS A 45 -0.91 -4.10 2.24
CA HIS A 45 0.16 -3.87 3.21
C HIS A 45 -0.32 -2.98 4.37
N SER A 46 -1.00 -1.87 4.07
CA SER A 46 -1.57 -0.97 5.08
C SER A 46 -2.59 -1.68 5.97
N SER A 47 -3.44 -2.54 5.41
CA SER A 47 -4.40 -3.35 6.17
C SER A 47 -3.70 -4.33 7.12
N ALA A 48 -2.70 -5.08 6.62
CA ALA A 48 -1.93 -6.03 7.42
C ALA A 48 -1.17 -5.33 8.54
N TYR A 49 -0.51 -4.21 8.23
CA TYR A 49 0.22 -3.41 9.22
C TYR A 49 -0.71 -2.89 10.33
N ARG A 50 -1.87 -2.31 9.97
CA ARG A 50 -2.86 -1.85 10.96
C ARG A 50 -3.33 -2.98 11.89
N LYS A 51 -3.59 -4.17 11.35
CA LYS A 51 -3.95 -5.35 12.15
C LYS A 51 -2.84 -5.76 13.11
N HIS A 52 -1.60 -5.79 12.63
CA HIS A 52 -0.44 -6.14 13.45
C HIS A 52 -0.25 -5.15 14.61
N ILE A 53 -0.28 -3.84 14.32
CA ILE A 53 -0.16 -2.80 15.35
C ILE A 53 -1.31 -2.87 16.35
N LYS A 54 -2.55 -3.09 15.91
CA LYS A 54 -3.71 -3.27 16.81
C LYS A 54 -3.49 -4.42 17.78
N LYS A 55 -2.95 -5.54 17.31
CA LYS A 55 -2.62 -6.69 18.16
C LYS A 55 -1.54 -6.33 19.19
N LEU A 56 -0.43 -5.72 18.75
CA LEU A 56 0.65 -5.31 19.66
C LEU A 56 0.14 -4.38 20.77
N ILE A 57 -0.71 -3.41 20.44
CA ILE A 57 -1.30 -2.50 21.42
C ILE A 57 -2.20 -3.24 22.41
N HIS A 58 -3.02 -4.18 21.93
CA HIS A 58 -3.86 -5.01 22.79
C HIS A 58 -3.02 -5.86 23.76
N ASP A 59 -2.02 -6.57 23.23
CA ASP A 59 -1.15 -7.46 24.00
C ASP A 59 -0.36 -6.65 25.05
N ALA A 60 0.14 -5.46 24.69
CA ALA A 60 0.84 -4.58 25.62
C ALA A 60 -0.07 -4.11 26.78
N ARG A 61 -1.33 -3.76 26.48
CA ARG A 61 -2.30 -3.37 27.52
C ARG A 61 -2.66 -4.53 28.45
N ALA A 62 -2.83 -5.73 27.91
CA ALA A 62 -3.10 -6.92 28.71
C ALA A 62 -1.95 -7.20 29.69
N LYS A 63 -0.70 -7.13 29.22
CA LYS A 63 0.48 -7.33 30.07
C LYS A 63 0.59 -6.31 31.21
N VAL A 64 0.23 -5.04 30.97
CA VAL A 64 0.24 -4.02 32.04
C VAL A 64 -0.81 -4.34 33.11
N ALA A 65 -1.98 -4.83 32.71
CA ALA A 65 -3.05 -5.19 33.64
C ALA A 65 -2.73 -6.43 34.51
N GLU A 66 -1.92 -7.36 34.02
CA GLU A 66 -1.50 -8.55 34.79
C GLU A 66 -0.46 -8.24 35.88
N VAL A 67 0.28 -7.13 35.75
CA VAL A 67 1.37 -6.74 36.66
C VAL A 67 0.93 -5.63 37.64
N SER A 68 -0.30 -5.13 37.51
CA SER A 68 -0.89 -4.11 38.39
C SER A 68 -1.79 -4.75 39.45
#